data_AF-A0AAU6B800-F1
#
_entry.id   AF-A0AAU6B800-F1
#
_cell.length_a   1.000
_cell.length_b   1.000
_cell.length_c   1.000
_cell.angle_alpha   90.00
_cell.angle_beta   90.00
_cell.angle_gamma   90.00
#
_symmetry.space_group_name_H-M   'P 1'
#
loop_
_entity.id
_entity.type
_entity.pdbx_description
1 polymer ?
#
loop_
_entity_poly.entity_id
_entity_poly.type
_entity_poly.pdbx_seq_one_letter_code
_entity_poly.pdbx_strand_id
1 'polypeptide(L)'
;MLASGRFGIYRHSNILGLLVEKVTGKPLARVLDERIARPLGLHSTFLPGDFPFLPRPAAHGYEQAYPLPHPITDMTTYNYSRYLGAGQLVSSGPDVNRFLAALLGGRLLPAAQLAEMQTTVPAVDTPTGVNQGYAYGLGLMRFDLTPICGTPITLWGHAGDVAGYNTLAFKDAASPRQITTVATLDITANPRQRLLRQVPFVNEFCAFTPPPASAPAATAAPAPLFRSAV
;
A
#
# COMPACT_ATOMS: atom_id res chain seq x y z
N MET A 1 -15.56 -15.55 -15.68
CA MET A 1 -15.39 -15.06 -17.06
C MET A 1 -15.08 -13.57 -17.00
N LEU A 2 -14.23 -13.10 -17.92
CA LEU A 2 -13.82 -11.70 -18.19
C LEU A 2 -12.47 -11.25 -17.60
N ALA A 3 -11.43 -11.54 -18.38
CA ALA A 3 -10.46 -10.52 -18.72
C ALA A 3 -11.08 -9.55 -19.74
N SER A 4 -11.23 -8.27 -19.38
CA SER A 4 -11.18 -7.09 -20.25
C SER A 4 -11.26 -5.88 -19.32
N GLY A 5 -10.23 -5.06 -19.20
CA GLY A 5 -9.98 -3.97 -20.13
C GLY A 5 -9.69 -2.73 -19.29
N ARG A 6 -8.83 -1.85 -19.82
CA ARG A 6 -8.34 -0.61 -19.21
C ARG A 6 -9.46 0.31 -18.65
N PHE A 7 -10.00 0.08 -17.46
CA PHE A 7 -10.83 1.06 -16.75
C PHE A 7 -10.75 0.86 -15.23
N GLY A 8 -10.70 1.99 -14.50
CA GLY A 8 -10.32 2.13 -13.09
C GLY A 8 -10.76 1.03 -12.13
N ILE A 9 -9.79 0.56 -11.35
CA ILE A 9 -9.86 -0.46 -10.29
C ILE A 9 -11.02 -0.19 -9.30
N TYR A 10 -11.47 1.06 -9.18
CA TYR A 10 -12.55 1.48 -8.27
C TYR A 10 -13.97 1.03 -8.69
N ARG A 11 -14.29 0.86 -9.98
CA ARG A 11 -15.70 0.67 -10.38
C ARG A 11 -16.25 -0.73 -10.06
N HIS A 12 -15.40 -1.76 -10.07
CA HIS A 12 -15.84 -3.13 -9.83
C HIS A 12 -16.05 -3.44 -8.34
N SER A 13 -15.23 -2.87 -7.46
CA SER A 13 -15.30 -3.14 -6.02
C SER A 13 -16.52 -2.51 -5.35
N ASN A 14 -17.02 -1.37 -5.87
CA ASN A 14 -18.28 -0.79 -5.42
C ASN A 14 -19.47 -1.75 -5.61
N ILE A 15 -19.48 -2.48 -6.73
CA ILE A 15 -20.52 -3.47 -7.02
C ILE A 15 -20.42 -4.66 -6.06
N LEU A 16 -19.21 -5.10 -5.73
CA LEU A 16 -19.00 -6.18 -4.74
C LEU A 16 -19.49 -5.77 -3.35
N GLY A 17 -19.25 -4.51 -2.94
CA GLY A 17 -19.81 -3.98 -1.70
C GLY A 17 -21.34 -4.09 -1.66
N LEU A 18 -22.01 -3.65 -2.72
CA LEU A 18 -23.47 -3.73 -2.84
C LEU A 18 -23.98 -5.19 -2.94
N LEU A 19 -23.23 -6.07 -3.59
CA LEU A 19 -23.56 -7.49 -3.65
C LEU A 19 -23.54 -8.14 -2.26
N VAL A 20 -22.54 -7.81 -1.43
CA VAL A 20 -22.49 -8.25 -0.04
C VAL A 20 -23.71 -7.77 0.73
N GLU A 21 -24.11 -6.50 0.57
CA GLU A 21 -25.32 -5.98 1.21
C GLU A 21 -26.56 -6.73 0.75
N LYS A 22 -26.69 -6.96 -0.55
CA LYS A 22 -27.83 -7.67 -1.15
C LYS A 22 -27.95 -9.11 -0.64
N VAL A 23 -26.85 -9.85 -0.56
CA VAL A 23 -26.83 -11.26 -0.15
C VAL A 23 -27.01 -11.40 1.37
N THR A 24 -26.50 -10.45 2.16
CA THR A 24 -26.56 -10.53 3.63
C THR A 24 -27.77 -9.82 4.23
N GLY A 25 -28.41 -8.91 3.49
CA GLY A 25 -29.47 -8.03 3.99
C GLY A 25 -28.98 -7.00 5.02
N LYS A 26 -27.67 -6.76 5.11
CA LYS A 26 -27.05 -5.84 6.10
C LYS A 26 -26.17 -4.81 5.39
N PRO A 27 -26.05 -3.58 5.92
CA PRO A 27 -25.08 -2.61 5.40
C PRO A 27 -23.65 -3.14 5.47
N LEU A 28 -22.81 -2.79 4.49
CA LEU A 28 -21.45 -3.30 4.37
C LEU A 28 -20.61 -3.01 5.63
N ALA A 29 -20.78 -1.81 6.21
CA ALA A 29 -20.14 -1.44 7.47
C ALA A 29 -20.42 -2.44 8.59
N ARG A 30 -21.67 -2.90 8.71
CA ARG A 30 -22.07 -3.89 9.71
C ARG A 30 -21.49 -5.27 9.42
N VAL A 31 -21.45 -5.67 8.15
CA VAL A 31 -20.87 -6.96 7.75
C VAL A 31 -19.37 -7.02 8.04
N LEU A 32 -18.61 -5.97 7.69
CA LEU A 32 -17.18 -5.91 7.96
C LEU A 32 -16.88 -5.86 9.46
N ASP A 33 -17.67 -5.10 10.23
CA ASP A 33 -17.52 -5.05 11.68
C ASP A 33 -17.80 -6.42 12.35
N GLU A 34 -18.93 -7.05 12.02
CA GLU A 34 -19.33 -8.33 12.61
C GLU A 34 -18.40 -9.49 12.22
N ARG A 35 -17.91 -9.51 10.96
CA ARG A 35 -17.13 -10.65 10.44
C ARG A 35 -15.63 -10.47 10.54
N ILE A 36 -15.12 -9.24 10.63
CA ILE A 36 -13.68 -8.95 10.54
C ILE A 36 -13.23 -8.09 11.72
N ALA A 37 -13.75 -6.87 11.87
CA ALA A 37 -13.17 -5.91 12.81
C ALA A 37 -13.35 -6.35 14.27
N ARG A 38 -14.57 -6.68 14.70
CA ARG A 38 -14.85 -7.10 16.08
C ARG A 38 -14.17 -8.43 16.44
N PRO A 39 -14.25 -9.52 15.63
CA PRO A 39 -13.60 -10.79 15.97
C PRO A 39 -12.07 -10.72 16.07
N LEU A 40 -11.45 -9.79 15.34
CA LEU A 40 -10.01 -9.57 15.38
C LEU A 40 -9.59 -8.45 16.35
N GLY A 41 -10.53 -7.77 17.00
CA GLY A 41 -10.25 -6.63 17.88
C GLY A 41 -9.60 -5.45 17.15
N LEU A 42 -10.06 -5.13 15.94
CA LEU A 42 -9.55 -4.00 15.15
C LEU A 42 -10.23 -2.69 15.57
N HIS A 43 -9.76 -2.09 16.64
CA HIS A 43 -10.45 -0.97 17.30
C HIS A 43 -10.42 0.34 16.51
N SER A 44 -9.50 0.49 15.56
CA SER A 44 -9.40 1.68 14.71
C SER A 44 -9.92 1.44 13.30
N THR A 45 -10.56 0.30 13.05
CA THR A 45 -11.00 -0.12 11.70
C THR A 45 -12.50 -0.01 11.53
N PHE A 46 -12.96 0.84 10.61
CA PHE A 46 -14.39 1.05 10.35
C PHE A 46 -14.65 1.63 8.96
N LEU A 47 -15.89 1.50 8.49
CA LEU A 47 -16.38 2.21 7.30
C LEU A 47 -17.11 3.49 7.74
N PRO A 48 -16.62 4.70 7.38
CA PRO A 48 -17.21 5.97 7.80
C PRO A 48 -18.53 6.32 7.08
N GLY A 49 -18.87 5.64 5.99
CA GLY A 49 -20.01 6.07 5.17
C GLY A 49 -19.74 7.43 4.50
N ASP A 50 -20.72 8.31 4.55
CA ASP A 50 -20.61 9.69 4.07
C ASP A 50 -20.03 10.67 5.10
N PHE A 51 -19.70 10.18 6.31
CA PHE A 51 -19.14 11.00 7.37
C PHE A 51 -17.73 11.48 7.01
N PRO A 52 -17.47 12.80 6.92
CA PRO A 52 -16.23 13.31 6.36
C PRO A 52 -15.09 13.44 7.39
N PHE A 53 -15.36 13.24 8.68
CA PHE A 53 -14.38 13.45 9.74
C PHE A 53 -13.74 12.14 10.19
N LEU A 54 -12.42 12.17 10.41
CA LEU A 54 -11.68 11.08 11.03
C LEU A 54 -11.67 11.22 12.57
N PRO A 55 -11.97 10.16 13.33
CA PRO A 55 -11.78 10.12 14.77
C PRO A 55 -10.31 10.38 15.12
N ARG A 56 -10.08 11.15 16.21
CA ARG A 56 -8.72 11.47 16.66
C ARG A 56 -8.18 10.39 17.61
N PRO A 57 -6.85 10.15 17.61
CA PRO A 57 -5.82 10.79 16.79
C PRO A 57 -5.81 10.28 15.34
N ALA A 58 -5.66 11.19 14.38
CA ALA A 58 -5.54 10.87 12.96
C ALA A 58 -4.45 11.74 12.33
N ALA A 59 -3.71 11.19 11.37
CA ALA A 59 -2.75 11.96 10.58
C ALA A 59 -3.51 12.91 9.63
N HIS A 60 -2.99 14.12 9.46
CA HIS A 60 -3.52 15.00 8.42
C HIS A 60 -3.18 14.44 7.04
N GLY A 61 -4.13 14.46 6.12
CA GLY A 61 -3.94 14.03 4.72
C GLY A 61 -3.88 15.24 3.81
N TYR A 62 -3.02 15.22 2.80
CA TYR A 62 -2.76 16.38 1.95
C TYR A 62 -2.79 16.03 0.46
N GLU A 63 -3.21 16.96 -0.39
CA GLU A 63 -3.30 16.76 -1.84
C GLU A 63 -3.03 18.06 -2.61
N GLN A 64 -2.36 17.99 -3.77
CA GLN A 64 -2.29 19.12 -4.71
C GLN A 64 -3.60 19.21 -5.53
N ALA A 65 -4.71 19.54 -4.88
CA ALA A 65 -6.04 19.50 -5.49
C ALA A 65 -6.22 20.48 -6.66
N TYR A 66 -5.42 21.55 -6.71
CA TYR A 66 -5.43 22.58 -7.74
C TYR A 66 -4.04 22.71 -8.37
N PRO A 67 -3.93 23.11 -9.66
CA PRO A 67 -2.63 23.34 -10.29
C PRO A 67 -1.80 24.40 -9.54
N LEU A 68 -0.47 24.31 -9.67
CA LEU A 68 0.42 25.36 -9.17
C LEU A 68 0.01 26.73 -9.76
N PRO A 69 0.15 27.82 -8.98
CA PRO A 69 0.86 27.91 -7.70
C PRO A 69 -0.01 27.69 -6.44
N HIS A 70 -1.21 27.10 -6.55
CA HIS A 70 -2.06 26.87 -5.38
C HIS A 70 -1.33 26.02 -4.32
N PRO A 71 -1.49 26.33 -3.02
CA PRO A 71 -0.88 25.54 -1.97
C PRO A 71 -1.49 24.13 -1.93
N ILE A 72 -0.75 23.21 -1.31
CA ILE A 72 -1.26 21.88 -0.97
C ILE A 72 -2.50 22.04 -0.10
N THR A 73 -3.55 21.28 -0.42
CA THR A 73 -4.84 21.32 0.26
C THR A 73 -4.89 20.25 1.36
N ASP A 74 -5.31 20.63 2.56
CA ASP A 74 -5.62 19.68 3.63
C ASP A 74 -6.93 18.94 3.29
N MET A 75 -6.82 17.63 3.11
CA MET A 75 -7.89 16.68 2.76
C MET A 75 -8.31 15.82 3.97
N THR A 76 -7.89 16.16 5.18
CA THR A 76 -8.22 15.38 6.41
C THR A 76 -9.73 15.31 6.65
N THR A 77 -10.47 16.31 6.19
CA THR A 77 -11.94 16.30 6.17
C THR A 77 -12.41 16.09 4.74
N TYR A 78 -12.77 14.85 4.40
CA TYR A 78 -13.16 14.46 3.04
C TYR A 78 -14.20 13.34 3.07
N ASN A 79 -15.22 13.45 2.22
CA ASN A 79 -16.24 12.42 2.10
C ASN A 79 -15.76 11.30 1.15
N TYR A 80 -15.37 10.16 1.73
CA TYR A 80 -14.87 8.99 0.98
C TYR A 80 -15.97 8.04 0.48
N SER A 81 -17.26 8.39 0.59
CA SER A 81 -18.39 7.52 0.16
C SER A 81 -18.31 7.03 -1.28
N ARG A 82 -17.68 7.81 -2.17
CA ARG A 82 -17.43 7.40 -3.57
C ARG A 82 -16.55 6.13 -3.71
N TYR A 83 -15.86 5.72 -2.64
CA TYR A 83 -14.97 4.57 -2.59
C TYR A 83 -15.58 3.36 -1.84
N LEU A 84 -16.91 3.32 -1.65
CA LEU A 84 -17.60 2.21 -0.98
C LEU A 84 -17.14 0.85 -1.52
N GLY A 85 -16.62 -0.03 -0.67
CA GLY A 85 -16.12 -1.36 -1.08
C GLY A 85 -14.80 -1.35 -1.85
N ALA A 86 -14.30 -0.20 -2.30
CA ALA A 86 -13.06 -0.06 -3.07
C ALA A 86 -11.88 0.53 -2.29
N GLY A 87 -12.14 1.43 -1.33
CA GLY A 87 -11.09 2.16 -0.62
C GLY A 87 -11.55 3.06 0.53
N GLN A 88 -12.81 2.94 0.96
CA GLN A 88 -13.39 3.80 1.99
C GLN A 88 -13.00 3.43 3.43
N LEU A 89 -12.37 2.27 3.66
CA LEU A 89 -12.07 1.78 5.00
C LEU A 89 -11.03 2.68 5.69
N VAL A 90 -11.33 3.11 6.91
CA VAL A 90 -10.36 3.76 7.80
C VAL A 90 -9.75 2.69 8.70
N SER A 91 -8.45 2.78 8.98
CA SER A 91 -7.74 1.82 9.84
C SER A 91 -6.48 2.44 10.48
N SER A 92 -5.83 1.68 11.35
CA SER A 92 -4.48 1.95 11.87
C SER A 92 -3.47 0.95 11.32
N GLY A 93 -2.17 1.32 11.28
CA GLY A 93 -1.09 0.41 10.89
C GLY A 93 -1.10 -0.92 11.67
N PRO A 94 -1.21 -0.90 13.02
CA PRO A 94 -1.34 -2.12 13.82
C PRO A 94 -2.56 -2.97 13.48
N ASP A 95 -3.73 -2.38 13.22
CA ASP A 95 -4.94 -3.13 12.88
C ASP A 95 -4.86 -3.74 11.48
N VAL A 96 -4.30 -3.05 10.50
CA VAL A 96 -4.04 -3.62 9.16
C VAL A 96 -3.06 -4.80 9.25
N ASN A 97 -1.99 -4.67 10.02
CA ASN A 97 -1.05 -5.75 10.29
C ASN A 97 -1.73 -6.95 10.98
N ARG A 98 -2.63 -6.71 11.95
CA ARG A 98 -3.40 -7.79 12.59
C ARG A 98 -4.35 -8.48 11.61
N PHE A 99 -5.01 -7.71 10.74
CA PHE A 99 -5.86 -8.23 9.68
C PHE A 99 -5.07 -9.12 8.71
N LEU A 100 -3.94 -8.65 8.18
CA LEU A 100 -3.12 -9.43 7.23
C LEU A 100 -2.60 -10.72 7.86
N ALA A 101 -2.12 -10.68 9.11
CA ALA A 101 -1.69 -11.87 9.84
C ALA A 101 -2.84 -12.89 10.03
N ALA A 102 -4.04 -12.42 10.36
CA ALA A 102 -5.21 -13.30 10.52
C ALA A 102 -5.70 -13.87 9.19
N LEU A 103 -5.75 -13.07 8.13
CA LEU A 103 -6.16 -13.50 6.79
C LEU A 103 -5.23 -14.57 6.24
N LEU A 104 -3.93 -14.25 6.17
CA LEU A 104 -2.91 -15.12 5.58
C LEU A 104 -2.56 -16.30 6.49
N GLY A 105 -2.87 -16.20 7.78
CA GLY A 105 -2.83 -17.32 8.73
C GLY A 105 -4.06 -18.24 8.68
N GLY A 106 -5.02 -18.00 7.77
CA GLY A 106 -6.20 -18.87 7.59
C GLY A 106 -7.26 -18.75 8.69
N ARG A 107 -7.26 -17.68 9.49
CA ARG A 107 -8.25 -17.47 10.56
C ARG A 107 -9.58 -16.91 10.06
N LEU A 108 -9.57 -16.24 8.90
CA LEU A 108 -10.75 -15.58 8.33
C LEU A 108 -11.44 -16.39 7.23
N LEU A 109 -10.69 -17.23 6.53
CA LEU A 109 -11.18 -18.01 5.40
C LEU A 109 -10.76 -19.47 5.57
N PRO A 110 -11.62 -20.44 5.22
CA PRO A 110 -11.16 -21.81 5.09
C PRO A 110 -10.10 -21.92 3.97
N ALA A 111 -9.26 -22.94 4.07
CA ALA A 111 -8.05 -23.06 3.24
C ALA A 111 -8.33 -23.00 1.73
N ALA A 112 -9.42 -23.60 1.26
CA ALA A 112 -9.81 -23.57 -0.15
C ALA A 112 -10.09 -22.15 -0.64
N GLN A 113 -10.86 -21.35 0.12
CA GLN A 113 -11.15 -19.96 -0.24
C GLN A 113 -9.91 -19.07 -0.15
N LEU A 114 -8.99 -19.31 0.79
CA LEU A 114 -7.72 -18.58 0.84
C LEU A 114 -6.86 -18.90 -0.39
N ALA A 115 -6.82 -20.16 -0.84
CA ALA A 115 -6.14 -20.54 -2.07
C ALA A 115 -6.76 -19.90 -3.32
N GLU A 116 -8.10 -19.82 -3.40
CA GLU A 116 -8.78 -19.06 -4.45
C GLU A 116 -8.39 -17.58 -4.42
N MET A 117 -8.35 -16.97 -3.24
CA MET A 117 -7.92 -15.57 -3.06
C MET A 117 -6.48 -15.33 -3.52
N GLN A 118 -5.61 -16.32 -3.36
CA GLN A 118 -4.20 -16.31 -3.78
C GLN A 118 -3.98 -16.80 -5.23
N THR A 119 -5.03 -17.20 -5.94
CA THR A 119 -4.91 -17.53 -7.36
C THR A 119 -4.80 -16.23 -8.16
N THR A 120 -3.59 -15.91 -8.63
CA THR A 120 -3.30 -14.60 -9.22
C THR A 120 -3.25 -14.61 -10.75
N VAL A 121 -3.59 -13.47 -11.34
CA VAL A 121 -3.22 -13.11 -12.72
C VAL A 121 -2.10 -12.06 -12.70
N PRO A 122 -1.23 -11.97 -13.74
CA PRO A 122 -0.25 -10.90 -13.83
C PRO A 122 -0.90 -9.51 -13.77
N ALA A 123 -0.37 -8.61 -12.94
CA ALA A 123 -0.81 -7.23 -12.92
C ALA A 123 -0.20 -6.52 -14.14
N VAL A 124 -1.07 -6.14 -15.09
CA VAL A 124 -0.76 -5.70 -16.47
C VAL A 124 0.62 -5.05 -16.65
N ASP A 125 1.40 -5.62 -17.58
CA ASP A 125 2.59 -5.02 -18.17
C ASP A 125 2.26 -3.67 -18.79
N THR A 126 2.80 -2.59 -18.23
CA THR A 126 2.99 -1.38 -19.04
C THR A 126 4.18 -1.65 -19.96
N PRO A 127 4.20 -1.15 -21.21
CA PRO A 127 5.38 -1.27 -22.10
C PRO A 127 6.68 -0.72 -21.48
N THR A 128 6.56 0.03 -20.39
CA THR A 128 7.62 0.65 -19.61
C THR A 128 8.15 -0.20 -18.44
N GLY A 129 7.68 -1.44 -18.24
CA GLY A 129 8.26 -2.41 -17.28
C GLY A 129 8.03 -2.12 -15.79
N VAL A 130 7.13 -1.19 -15.45
CA VAL A 130 7.01 -0.64 -14.07
C VAL A 130 6.31 -1.60 -13.08
N ASN A 131 5.79 -2.74 -13.53
CA ASN A 131 5.04 -3.70 -12.70
C ASN A 131 5.70 -5.08 -12.57
N GLN A 132 6.98 -5.22 -12.93
CA GLN A 132 7.71 -6.49 -12.76
C GLN A 132 7.63 -6.97 -11.31
N GLY A 133 7.04 -8.15 -11.11
CA GLY A 133 6.86 -8.77 -9.80
C GLY A 133 5.46 -8.69 -9.20
N TYR A 134 4.55 -7.86 -9.74
CA TYR A 134 3.17 -7.78 -9.26
C TYR A 134 2.23 -8.78 -9.94
N ALA A 135 1.43 -9.45 -9.14
CA ALA A 135 0.28 -10.22 -9.58
C ALA A 135 -0.91 -9.93 -8.66
N TYR A 136 -2.12 -10.23 -9.12
CA TYR A 136 -3.35 -9.83 -8.44
C TYR A 136 -4.34 -11.00 -8.38
N GLY A 137 -4.79 -11.34 -7.17
CA GLY A 137 -5.81 -12.34 -6.89
C GLY A 137 -7.16 -11.70 -6.56
N LEU A 138 -7.95 -12.30 -5.65
CA LEU A 138 -9.25 -11.74 -5.28
C LEU A 138 -9.08 -10.66 -4.20
N GLY A 139 -8.80 -9.41 -4.61
CA GLY A 139 -8.58 -8.30 -3.67
C GLY A 139 -7.28 -8.43 -2.88
N LEU A 140 -6.31 -9.19 -3.39
CA LEU A 140 -5.02 -9.45 -2.76
C LEU A 140 -3.91 -9.33 -3.81
N MET A 141 -2.96 -8.45 -3.57
CA MET A 141 -1.76 -8.31 -4.38
C MET A 141 -0.70 -9.31 -3.92
N ARG A 142 -0.02 -9.92 -4.89
CA ARG A 142 1.25 -10.62 -4.71
C ARG A 142 2.35 -9.73 -5.24
N PHE A 143 3.42 -9.56 -4.47
CA PHE A 143 4.63 -8.89 -4.93
C PHE A 143 5.84 -9.80 -4.71
N ASP A 144 6.50 -10.16 -5.81
CA ASP A 144 7.75 -10.89 -5.80
C ASP A 144 8.93 -9.91 -5.72
N LEU A 145 9.58 -9.86 -4.57
CA LEU A 145 10.77 -9.04 -4.32
C LEU A 145 12.07 -9.77 -4.65
N THR A 146 12.02 -11.03 -5.09
CA THR A 146 13.22 -11.82 -5.41
C THR A 146 14.19 -11.11 -6.36
N PRO A 147 13.74 -10.43 -7.44
CA PRO A 147 14.64 -9.70 -8.33
C PRO A 147 15.37 -8.53 -7.66
N ILE A 148 14.80 -7.97 -6.59
CA ILE A 148 15.32 -6.79 -5.89
C ILE A 148 16.22 -7.22 -4.72
N CYS A 149 15.77 -8.20 -3.92
CA CYS A 149 16.51 -8.63 -2.74
C CYS A 149 17.58 -9.69 -3.03
N GLY A 150 17.57 -10.33 -4.21
CA GLY A 150 18.48 -11.44 -4.55
C GLY A 150 18.20 -12.76 -3.81
N THR A 151 17.19 -12.78 -2.95
CA THR A 151 16.74 -13.95 -2.18
C THR A 151 15.22 -14.13 -2.35
N PRO A 152 14.69 -15.37 -2.32
CA PRO A 152 13.26 -15.62 -2.48
C PRO A 152 12.41 -14.90 -1.43
N ILE A 153 11.67 -13.87 -1.84
CA ILE A 153 10.76 -13.12 -0.98
C ILE A 153 9.47 -12.84 -1.75
N THR A 154 8.37 -13.44 -1.28
CA THR A 154 7.03 -13.20 -1.83
C THR A 154 6.16 -12.56 -0.76
N LEU A 155 5.60 -11.41 -1.11
CA LEU A 155 4.75 -10.63 -0.23
C LEU A 155 3.29 -10.69 -0.68
N TRP A 156 2.38 -10.71 0.30
CA TRP A 156 0.94 -10.65 0.08
C TRP A 156 0.35 -9.46 0.83
N GLY A 157 -0.55 -8.74 0.19
CA GLY A 157 -1.12 -7.54 0.77
C GLY A 157 -1.85 -6.67 -0.23
N HIS A 158 -1.78 -5.36 -0.05
CA HIS A 158 -2.42 -4.41 -0.94
C HIS A 158 -1.81 -3.00 -0.84
N ALA A 159 -1.93 -2.23 -1.92
CA ALA A 159 -1.68 -0.78 -1.93
C ALA A 159 -3.00 0.01 -1.92
N GLY A 160 -3.04 1.16 -1.26
CA GLY A 160 -4.22 2.03 -1.21
C GLY A 160 -3.83 3.45 -1.60
N ASP A 161 -4.57 4.03 -2.54
CA ASP A 161 -4.36 5.40 -3.02
C ASP A 161 -5.71 6.12 -2.95
N VAL A 162 -5.95 6.94 -1.93
CA VAL A 162 -7.13 7.80 -1.82
C VAL A 162 -6.70 9.23 -1.50
N ALA A 163 -7.53 10.22 -1.83
CA ALA A 163 -7.19 11.63 -1.63
C ALA A 163 -6.61 11.87 -0.22
N GLY A 164 -5.40 12.41 -0.14
CA GLY A 164 -4.70 12.68 1.11
C GLY A 164 -3.89 11.53 1.73
N TYR A 165 -4.10 10.28 1.33
CA TYR A 165 -3.48 9.11 1.97
C TYR A 165 -3.07 8.02 0.97
N ASN A 166 -1.80 7.66 1.03
CA ASN A 166 -1.21 6.56 0.30
C ASN A 166 -0.74 5.48 1.27
N THR A 167 -1.13 4.22 1.07
CA THR A 167 -0.84 3.11 1.98
C THR A 167 -0.20 1.94 1.24
N LEU A 168 0.83 1.34 1.83
CA LEU A 168 1.31 0.00 1.44
C LEU A 168 1.22 -0.91 2.64
N ALA A 169 0.56 -2.05 2.52
CA ALA A 169 0.45 -3.03 3.59
C ALA A 169 0.72 -4.42 3.05
N PHE A 170 1.83 -5.04 3.44
CA PHE A 170 2.14 -6.41 3.03
C PHE A 170 2.77 -7.22 4.15
N LYS A 171 2.57 -8.52 4.04
CA LYS A 171 3.15 -9.56 4.87
C LYS A 171 3.96 -10.52 4.00
N ASP A 172 5.10 -10.96 4.53
CA ASP A 172 5.89 -12.03 3.94
C ASP A 172 5.15 -13.38 4.03
N ALA A 173 5.11 -14.11 2.91
CA ALA A 173 4.51 -15.42 2.83
C ALA A 173 5.22 -16.45 3.74
N ALA A 174 6.54 -16.35 3.87
CA ALA A 174 7.37 -17.35 4.53
C ALA A 174 7.61 -17.06 6.03
N SER A 175 7.31 -15.85 6.50
CA SER A 175 7.65 -15.42 7.86
C SER A 175 6.53 -14.58 8.50
N PRO A 176 6.56 -14.30 9.82
CA PRO A 176 5.60 -13.40 10.44
C PRO A 176 5.84 -11.92 10.13
N ARG A 177 6.88 -11.59 9.35
CA ARG A 177 7.26 -10.21 9.04
C ARG A 177 6.21 -9.54 8.17
N GLN A 178 5.88 -8.30 8.51
CA GLN A 178 4.91 -7.49 7.79
C GLN A 178 5.11 -6.02 8.11
N ILE A 179 4.69 -5.16 7.20
CA ILE A 179 4.76 -3.72 7.36
C ILE A 179 3.54 -3.06 6.74
N THR A 180 3.03 -2.04 7.43
CA THR A 180 2.05 -1.10 6.89
C THR A 180 2.67 0.29 6.96
N THR A 181 2.80 0.96 5.82
CA THR A 181 3.27 2.34 5.71
C THR A 181 2.14 3.24 5.21
N VAL A 182 2.11 4.48 5.70
CA VAL A 182 1.19 5.52 5.23
C VAL A 182 2.00 6.77 4.89
N ALA A 183 1.80 7.32 3.71
CA ALA A 183 2.24 8.65 3.33
C ALA A 183 1.02 9.57 3.22
N THR A 184 1.12 10.76 3.80
CA THR A 184 0.02 11.74 3.90
C THR A 184 -0.05 12.69 2.71
N LEU A 185 0.44 12.26 1.56
CA LEU A 185 0.38 12.96 0.28
C LEU A 185 0.15 11.90 -0.81
N ASP A 186 -0.93 12.01 -1.58
CA ASP A 186 -1.35 10.91 -2.47
C ASP A 186 -1.41 11.24 -3.98
N ILE A 187 -2.57 11.24 -4.63
CA ILE A 187 -2.78 10.99 -6.07
C ILE A 187 -1.91 11.88 -6.97
N THR A 188 -1.58 13.08 -6.49
CA THR A 188 -0.78 14.10 -7.18
C THR A 188 0.74 14.00 -6.93
N ALA A 189 1.18 13.06 -6.10
CA ALA A 189 2.60 12.82 -5.84
C ALA A 189 3.34 12.50 -7.14
N ASN A 190 4.48 13.16 -7.34
CA ASN A 190 5.29 12.97 -8.53
C ASN A 190 5.94 11.56 -8.55
N PRO A 191 6.40 11.06 -9.71
CA PRO A 191 6.96 9.71 -9.82
C PRO A 191 8.11 9.43 -8.86
N ARG A 192 8.95 10.43 -8.55
CA ARG A 192 10.06 10.26 -7.60
C ARG A 192 9.56 10.04 -6.17
N GLN A 193 8.57 10.81 -5.73
CA GLN A 193 7.93 10.62 -4.42
C GLN A 193 7.22 9.26 -4.33
N ARG A 194 6.55 8.84 -5.41
CA ARG A 194 5.94 7.51 -5.51
C ARG A 194 6.93 6.35 -5.45
N LEU A 195 8.18 6.55 -5.87
CA LEU A 195 9.23 5.55 -5.72
C LEU A 195 9.81 5.55 -4.30
N LEU A 196 10.08 6.74 -3.75
CA LEU A 196 10.64 6.87 -2.39
C LEU A 196 9.74 6.21 -1.32
N ARG A 197 8.43 6.18 -1.51
CA ARG A 197 7.49 5.49 -0.60
C ARG A 197 7.72 3.97 -0.52
N GLN A 198 8.32 3.38 -1.56
CA GLN A 198 8.63 1.94 -1.58
C GLN A 198 9.95 1.63 -0.86
N VAL A 199 10.78 2.63 -0.55
CA VAL A 199 12.08 2.39 0.10
C VAL A 199 11.94 1.77 1.50
N PRO A 200 11.12 2.30 2.43
CA PRO A 200 10.94 1.67 3.74
C PRO A 200 10.41 0.24 3.63
N PHE A 201 9.54 0.02 2.65
CA PHE A 201 8.97 -1.28 2.35
C PHE A 201 10.02 -2.29 1.88
N VAL A 202 10.86 -1.92 0.91
CA VAL A 202 11.94 -2.78 0.41
C VAL A 202 12.99 -3.02 1.50
N ASN A 203 13.34 -1.99 2.26
CA ASN A 203 14.31 -2.08 3.36
C ASN A 203 13.83 -2.97 4.51
N GLU A 204 12.52 -3.05 4.74
CA GLU A 204 11.99 -4.02 5.71
C GLU A 204 12.35 -5.42 5.23
N PHE A 205 11.97 -5.83 4.02
CA PHE A 205 12.09 -7.23 3.65
C PHE A 205 13.47 -7.66 3.15
N CYS A 206 14.18 -6.80 2.43
CA CYS A 206 15.51 -7.13 1.93
C CYS A 206 16.57 -6.96 3.03
N ALA A 207 17.44 -7.96 3.21
CA ALA A 207 18.68 -7.79 3.94
C ALA A 207 19.68 -7.01 3.08
N PHE A 208 19.73 -5.69 3.23
CA PHE A 208 20.84 -4.91 2.65
C PHE A 208 22.06 -5.08 3.55
N THR A 209 23.02 -5.91 3.14
CA THR A 209 24.39 -5.77 3.62
C THR A 209 24.96 -4.55 2.91
N PRO A 210 25.20 -3.40 3.58
CA PRO A 210 25.87 -2.30 2.92
C PRO A 210 27.24 -2.81 2.42
N PRO A 211 27.70 -2.39 1.23
CA PRO A 211 29.07 -2.70 0.81
C PRO A 211 30.02 -2.24 1.92
N PRO A 212 31.10 -2.98 2.22
CA PRO A 212 32.09 -2.51 3.19
C PRO A 212 32.50 -1.10 2.79
N ALA A 213 32.50 -0.17 3.76
CA ALA A 213 32.84 1.22 3.51
C ALA A 213 34.16 1.23 2.73
N SER A 214 34.14 1.74 1.49
CA SER A 214 35.36 1.95 0.75
C SER A 214 36.24 2.88 1.60
N ALA A 215 37.50 2.46 1.81
CA ALA A 215 38.46 3.28 2.52
C ALA A 215 38.43 4.70 1.93
N PRO A 216 38.51 5.75 2.77
CA PRO A 216 38.50 7.11 2.27
C PRO A 216 39.58 7.25 1.19
N ALA A 217 39.19 7.74 0.02
CA ALA A 217 40.13 8.00 -1.06
C ALA A 217 41.27 8.85 -0.50
N ALA A 218 42.50 8.34 -0.62
CA ALA A 218 43.68 9.07 -0.18
C ALA A 218 43.62 10.47 -0.79
N THR A 219 43.54 11.48 0.06
CA THR A 219 43.62 12.88 -0.33
C THR A 219 44.90 13.08 -1.13
N ALA A 220 44.77 13.34 -2.44
CA ALA A 220 45.89 13.73 -3.27
C ALA A 220 46.51 15.00 -2.68
N ALA A 221 47.81 14.96 -2.39
CA ALA A 221 48.55 16.12 -1.92
C ALA A 221 48.45 17.26 -2.95
N PRO A 222 48.33 18.52 -2.51
CA PRO A 222 48.27 19.65 -3.44
C PRO A 222 49.60 19.78 -4.19
N ALA A 223 49.53 19.99 -5.50
CA ALA A 223 50.70 20.24 -6.35
C ALA A 223 51.44 21.52 -5.87
N PRO A 224 52.79 21.55 -5.93
CA PRO A 224 53.54 22.71 -5.51
C PRO A 224 53.30 23.87 -6.47
N LEU A 225 52.95 25.04 -5.91
CA LEU A 225 52.89 26.30 -6.64
C LEU A 225 54.29 26.68 -7.09
N PHE A 226 54.52 26.77 -8.40
CA PHE A 226 55.72 27.38 -8.98
C PHE A 226 55.83 28.83 -8.48
N ARG A 227 56.92 29.13 -7.77
CA ARG A 227 57.35 30.52 -7.51
C ARG A 227 58.02 31.06 -8.76
N SER A 228 57.47 32.14 -9.33
CA SER A 228 58.20 32.98 -10.28
C SER A 228 59.42 33.59 -9.60
N ALA A 229 60.59 33.40 -10.19
CA ALA A 229 61.79 34.18 -9.88
C ALA A 229 61.73 35.50 -10.68
N VAL A 230 62.06 36.59 -9.99
CA VAL A 230 62.52 37.86 -10.58
C VAL A 230 63.98 37.68 -10.99
#